data_AF-A0A1L9QS12-F1
#
_entry.id   AF-A0A1L9QS12-F1
#
_cell.length_a   1.000
_cell.length_b   1.000
_cell.length_c   1.000
_cell.angle_alpha   90.00
_cell.angle_beta   90.00
_cell.angle_gamma   90.00
#
_symmetry.space_group_name_H-M   'P 1'
#
loop_
_entity.id
_entity.type
_entity.pdbx_description
1 polymer ?
#
loop_
_entity_poly.entity_id
_entity_poly.type
_entity_poly.pdbx_seq_one_letter_code
_entity_poly.pdbx_strand_id
1 'polypeptide(L)'
;MAKDTSNNRTQYSESKMKLGISITPTGKELLSEMAKTTKLSRSELVERLSRGYISIKSELTNTILTLDFETKSGDANGSKNESKFPALKNIAVSQVSSAEAPPTSAEVAELNQALAEKEQNIATLQEKLTAYQKHKSTESVLKQTIAEKEYQISELQAQVKQLQDQEAHQSRSEEENQEAIAAWQQKITEQGQTIAQLQAQVNQLQQTHDVLKNTTVPKEHYEAIQAQLLEAQQQQDHQSQNQSISDQEYEALEYKLQQQYQIVESLQAQLQSVKTPHAKESQLRSQLHLQQETIQSLEEKVHRLQQVSAIGEYHLNRWRTHSF
;
A
#
# COMPACT_ATOMS: atom_id res chain seq x y z
N MET A 1 -23.93 -42.37 2.24
CA MET A 1 -24.43 -42.63 3.60
C MET A 1 -25.83 -42.04 3.72
N ALA A 2 -26.84 -42.90 3.62
CA ALA A 2 -28.25 -42.51 3.63
C ALA A 2 -28.69 -42.26 5.08
N LYS A 3 -29.42 -41.15 5.30
CA LYS A 3 -30.00 -40.80 6.60
C LYS A 3 -31.24 -41.67 6.84
N ASP A 4 -31.18 -42.53 7.85
CA ASP A 4 -32.35 -43.26 8.33
C ASP A 4 -33.38 -42.28 8.92
N THR A 5 -34.43 -42.00 8.16
CA THR A 5 -35.64 -41.35 8.63
C THR A 5 -36.50 -42.39 9.33
N SER A 6 -36.30 -42.57 10.64
CA SER A 6 -37.21 -43.35 11.49
C SER A 6 -38.57 -42.65 11.59
N ASN A 7 -39.50 -43.19 10.83
CA ASN A 7 -40.90 -42.82 10.72
C ASN A 7 -41.66 -43.24 11.99
N ASN A 8 -41.66 -42.41 13.04
CA ASN A 8 -42.52 -42.62 14.21
C ASN A 8 -43.89 -41.95 13.99
N ARG A 9 -44.83 -42.79 13.57
CA ARG A 9 -46.25 -42.49 13.40
C ARG A 9 -46.88 -42.27 14.78
N THR A 10 -46.98 -41.02 15.21
CA THR A 10 -47.77 -40.62 16.39
C THR A 10 -49.26 -40.86 16.09
N GLN A 11 -49.94 -41.61 16.95
CA GLN A 11 -51.32 -42.11 16.77
C GLN A 11 -52.44 -41.06 16.84
N TYR A 12 -52.14 -39.76 16.81
CA TYR A 12 -53.14 -38.71 16.94
C TYR A 12 -52.96 -37.67 15.82
N SER A 13 -53.95 -37.60 14.93
CA SER A 13 -53.98 -36.73 13.75
C SER A 13 -54.79 -35.46 14.01
N GLU A 14 -54.36 -34.66 14.98
CA GLU A 14 -54.84 -33.29 15.13
C GLU A 14 -53.77 -32.32 14.60
N SER A 15 -54.22 -31.20 14.04
CA SER A 15 -53.37 -30.20 13.39
C SER A 15 -52.20 -29.78 14.30
N LYS A 16 -50.98 -30.10 13.87
CA LYS A 16 -49.75 -29.74 14.58
C LYS A 16 -49.64 -28.22 14.67
N MET A 17 -50.05 -27.64 15.80
CA MET A 17 -49.85 -26.22 16.07
C MET A 17 -48.39 -25.98 16.50
N LYS A 18 -47.73 -25.02 15.84
CA LYS A 18 -46.37 -24.62 16.19
C LYS A 18 -46.41 -23.80 17.49
N LEU A 19 -46.07 -24.43 18.60
CA LEU A 19 -45.87 -23.75 19.88
C LEU A 19 -44.48 -23.11 19.88
N GLY A 20 -44.43 -21.78 19.80
CA GLY A 20 -43.19 -21.00 19.91
C GLY A 20 -42.77 -20.83 21.36
N ILE A 21 -42.26 -21.89 21.99
CA ILE A 21 -41.75 -21.81 23.36
C ILE A 21 -40.24 -21.54 23.30
N SER A 22 -39.81 -20.38 23.80
CA SER A 22 -38.40 -20.11 24.07
C SER A 22 -38.01 -20.79 25.38
N ILE A 23 -36.98 -21.62 25.34
CA ILE A 23 -36.46 -22.35 26.50
C ILE A 23 -34.99 -21.99 26.62
N THR A 24 -34.51 -21.85 27.85
CA THR A 24 -33.08 -21.66 28.14
C THR A 24 -32.26 -22.85 27.59
N PRO A 25 -30.98 -22.66 27.23
CA PRO A 25 -30.12 -23.75 26.75
C PRO A 25 -30.11 -24.95 27.69
N THR A 26 -30.05 -24.70 29.00
CA THR A 26 -30.11 -25.73 30.05
C THR A 26 -31.45 -26.48 30.08
N GLY A 27 -32.58 -25.76 29.93
CA GLY A 27 -33.90 -26.41 29.87
C GLY A 27 -34.08 -27.29 28.63
N LYS A 28 -33.47 -26.90 27.50
CA LYS A 28 -33.46 -27.71 26.27
C LYS A 28 -32.65 -29.00 26.44
N GLU A 29 -31.54 -28.96 27.16
CA GLU A 29 -30.73 -30.14 27.47
C GLU A 29 -31.49 -31.10 28.38
N LEU A 30 -32.07 -30.60 29.46
CA LEU A 30 -32.86 -31.41 30.40
C LEU A 30 -34.07 -32.07 29.72
N LEU A 31 -34.80 -31.34 28.88
CA LEU A 31 -35.89 -31.92 28.07
C LEU A 31 -35.38 -32.99 27.09
N SER A 32 -34.18 -32.80 26.52
CA SER A 32 -33.57 -33.79 25.62
C SER A 32 -33.17 -35.05 26.38
N GLU A 33 -32.73 -34.92 27.63
CA GLU A 33 -32.40 -36.03 28.51
C GLU A 33 -33.67 -36.78 28.97
N MET A 34 -34.70 -36.08 29.43
CA MET A 34 -35.99 -36.69 29.78
C MET A 34 -36.66 -37.39 28.60
N ALA A 35 -36.52 -36.85 27.39
CA ALA A 35 -37.02 -37.50 26.17
C ALA A 35 -36.29 -38.81 25.89
N LYS A 36 -34.97 -38.87 26.14
CA LYS A 36 -34.17 -40.11 26.01
C LYS A 36 -34.56 -41.15 27.05
N THR A 37 -34.74 -40.77 28.32
CA THR A 37 -35.11 -41.70 29.40
C THR A 37 -36.49 -42.30 29.18
N THR A 38 -37.43 -41.50 28.66
CA THR A 38 -38.81 -41.93 28.35
C THR A 38 -38.98 -42.56 26.96
N LYS A 39 -37.92 -42.59 26.14
CA LYS A 39 -37.93 -43.07 24.73
C LYS A 39 -38.96 -42.32 23.85
N LEU A 40 -39.27 -41.07 24.16
CA LEU A 40 -40.20 -40.23 23.41
C LEU A 40 -39.44 -39.17 22.61
N SER A 41 -40.06 -38.63 21.56
CA SER A 41 -39.52 -37.43 20.92
C SER A 41 -39.75 -36.21 21.82
N ARG A 42 -38.87 -35.19 21.77
CA ARG A 42 -39.00 -33.98 22.61
C ARG A 42 -40.35 -33.29 22.47
N SER A 43 -40.85 -33.19 21.24
CA SER A 43 -42.17 -32.62 20.95
C SER A 43 -43.31 -33.44 21.54
N GLU A 44 -43.19 -34.77 21.51
CA GLU A 44 -44.22 -35.68 22.02
C GLU A 44 -44.20 -35.74 23.55
N LEU A 45 -43.02 -35.63 24.17
CA LEU A 45 -42.89 -35.47 25.62
C LEU A 45 -43.61 -34.21 26.09
N VAL A 46 -43.36 -33.06 25.45
CA VAL A 46 -43.99 -31.79 25.78
C VAL A 46 -45.50 -31.83 25.56
N GLU A 47 -45.96 -32.47 24.48
CA GLU A 47 -47.39 -32.64 24.22
C GLU A 47 -48.07 -33.54 25.26
N ARG A 48 -47.43 -34.65 25.66
CA ARG A 48 -47.99 -35.53 26.69
C ARG A 48 -47.96 -34.87 28.08
N LEU A 49 -46.96 -34.04 28.35
CA LEU A 49 -46.89 -33.22 29.58
C LEU A 49 -48.00 -32.16 29.60
N SER A 50 -48.21 -31.43 28.51
CA SER A 50 -49.24 -30.38 28.45
C SER A 50 -50.66 -30.93 28.56
N ARG A 51 -50.88 -32.17 28.11
CA ARG A 51 -52.15 -32.88 28.26
C ARG A 51 -52.28 -33.65 29.59
N GLY A 52 -51.25 -33.66 30.45
CA GLY A 52 -51.29 -34.32 31.76
C GLY A 52 -51.11 -35.84 31.76
N TYR A 53 -50.69 -36.45 30.64
CA TYR A 53 -50.48 -37.91 30.54
C TYR A 53 -49.17 -38.40 31.17
N ILE A 54 -48.22 -37.51 31.42
CA ILE A 54 -46.96 -37.81 32.09
C ILE A 54 -46.89 -36.98 33.37
N SER A 55 -46.87 -37.64 34.51
CA SER A 55 -46.59 -36.99 35.79
C SER A 55 -45.09 -37.02 36.06
N ILE A 56 -44.46 -35.85 36.11
CA ILE A 56 -43.05 -35.74 36.52
C ILE A 56 -43.00 -35.97 38.03
N LYS A 57 -42.58 -37.16 38.45
CA LYS A 57 -42.24 -37.42 39.85
C LYS A 57 -40.85 -36.85 40.10
N SER A 58 -40.77 -35.74 40.82
CA SER A 58 -39.51 -35.23 41.35
C SER A 58 -39.28 -35.85 42.72
N GLU A 59 -38.11 -36.46 42.95
CA GLU A 59 -37.70 -36.99 44.26
C GLU A 59 -37.63 -35.91 45.36
N LEU A 60 -37.65 -34.63 44.98
CA LEU A 60 -37.54 -33.48 45.90
C LEU A 60 -38.89 -32.90 46.35
N THR A 61 -40.03 -33.34 45.81
CA THR A 61 -41.35 -32.86 46.25
C THR A 61 -42.42 -33.95 46.12
N ASN A 62 -42.86 -34.53 47.25
CA ASN A 62 -44.06 -35.36 47.36
C ASN A 62 -45.35 -34.52 47.23
N THR A 63 -45.47 -33.72 46.18
CA THR A 63 -46.68 -32.97 45.84
C THR A 63 -47.05 -33.25 44.39
N ILE A 64 -48.09 -34.05 44.23
CA ILE A 64 -48.78 -34.23 42.95
C ILE A 64 -49.47 -32.88 42.67
N LEU A 65 -48.88 -32.07 41.78
CA LEU A 65 -49.54 -30.87 41.26
C LEU A 65 -50.57 -31.31 40.21
N THR A 66 -51.79 -31.57 40.67
CA THR A 66 -52.97 -31.65 39.83
C THR A 66 -53.38 -30.23 39.46
N LEU A 67 -53.09 -29.81 38.23
CA LEU A 67 -53.54 -28.52 37.70
C LEU A 67 -54.95 -28.71 37.10
N ASP A 68 -55.97 -28.41 37.91
CA ASP A 68 -57.34 -28.24 37.43
C ASP A 68 -57.47 -26.88 36.74
N PHE A 69 -57.69 -26.89 35.43
CA PHE A 69 -58.04 -25.68 34.68
C PHE A 69 -59.53 -25.40 34.82
N GLU A 70 -59.94 -24.69 35.88
CA GLU A 70 -61.20 -23.93 35.86
C GLU A 70 -60.99 -22.63 35.08
N THR A 71 -61.55 -22.56 33.88
CA THR A 71 -61.71 -21.30 33.14
C THR A 71 -62.75 -20.43 33.84
N LYS A 72 -62.32 -19.40 34.57
CA LYS A 72 -63.19 -18.31 35.02
C LYS A 72 -62.79 -17.00 34.35
N SER A 73 -63.58 -16.67 33.34
CA SER A 73 -63.74 -15.32 32.79
C SER A 73 -64.12 -14.36 33.92
N GLY A 74 -63.43 -13.24 34.00
CA GLY A 74 -63.70 -12.20 34.97
C GLY A 74 -65.02 -11.49 34.72
N ASP A 75 -65.67 -11.11 35.81
CA ASP A 75 -66.48 -9.89 35.88
C ASP A 75 -66.18 -9.23 37.23
N ALA A 76 -65.71 -7.98 37.13
CA ALA A 76 -65.45 -7.11 38.25
C ALA A 76 -66.77 -6.52 38.74
N ASN A 77 -67.13 -6.72 40.00
CA ASN A 77 -68.03 -5.81 40.70
C ASN A 77 -67.73 -5.78 42.20
N GLY A 78 -67.06 -4.72 42.66
CA GLY A 78 -66.78 -4.45 44.05
C GLY A 78 -67.98 -3.78 44.71
N SER A 79 -68.76 -4.55 45.49
CA SER A 79 -69.78 -4.04 46.39
C SER A 79 -69.26 -4.01 47.83
N LYS A 80 -69.22 -2.82 48.42
CA LYS A 80 -68.93 -2.57 49.84
C LYS A 80 -70.13 -3.04 50.66
N ASN A 81 -69.93 -3.98 51.60
CA ASN A 81 -70.94 -4.34 52.60
C ASN A 81 -70.49 -3.91 54.00
N GLU A 82 -71.17 -2.91 54.53
CA GLU A 82 -71.22 -2.55 55.94
C GLU A 82 -71.86 -3.70 56.74
N SER A 83 -71.19 -4.16 57.80
CA SER A 83 -71.75 -5.15 58.72
C SER A 83 -72.36 -4.45 59.94
N LYS A 84 -73.70 -4.45 59.94
CA LYS A 84 -74.61 -3.99 60.99
C LYS A 84 -74.64 -5.06 62.10
N PHE A 85 -74.16 -4.74 63.31
CA PHE A 85 -74.34 -5.61 64.48
C PHE A 85 -75.82 -5.61 64.92
N PRO A 86 -76.46 -6.77 65.18
CA PRO A 86 -77.79 -6.80 65.76
C PRO A 86 -77.75 -6.62 67.29
N ALA A 87 -78.71 -5.82 67.77
CA ALA A 87 -78.91 -5.44 69.15
C ALA A 87 -79.21 -6.62 70.09
N LEU A 88 -78.59 -6.61 71.27
CA LEU A 88 -78.91 -7.46 72.40
C LEU A 88 -80.29 -7.09 72.94
N LYS A 89 -81.25 -8.02 72.84
CA LYS A 89 -82.53 -7.95 73.58
C LYS A 89 -82.31 -8.45 75.01
N ASN A 90 -82.68 -7.62 75.97
CA ASN A 90 -82.86 -7.95 77.38
C ASN A 90 -83.60 -9.28 77.57
N ILE A 91 -82.96 -10.22 78.25
CA ILE A 91 -83.64 -11.37 78.84
C ILE A 91 -83.94 -11.00 80.29
N ALA A 92 -85.23 -10.91 80.60
CA ALA A 92 -85.75 -10.70 81.93
C ALA A 92 -85.31 -11.85 82.85
N VAL A 93 -84.69 -11.50 83.97
CA VAL A 93 -84.45 -12.41 85.09
C VAL A 93 -85.78 -12.63 85.79
N SER A 94 -86.46 -13.74 85.48
CA SER A 94 -87.52 -14.26 86.32
C SER A 94 -86.90 -14.90 87.55
N GLN A 95 -87.12 -14.27 88.72
CA GLN A 95 -86.94 -14.90 90.02
C GLN A 95 -87.83 -16.15 90.09
N VAL A 96 -87.23 -17.29 90.47
CA VAL A 96 -87.96 -18.45 90.97
C VAL A 96 -87.56 -18.64 92.42
N SER A 97 -88.51 -18.40 93.32
CA SER A 97 -88.47 -18.75 94.73
C SER A 97 -89.11 -20.13 94.96
N SER A 98 -88.46 -20.89 95.85
CA SER A 98 -89.01 -21.99 96.68
C SER A 98 -89.46 -23.29 96.00
N ALA A 99 -88.72 -24.37 96.25
CA ALA A 99 -89.13 -25.50 97.11
C ALA A 99 -88.15 -26.68 96.93
N GLU A 100 -87.51 -27.05 98.02
CA GLU A 100 -86.47 -28.06 98.13
C GLU A 100 -87.11 -29.44 98.34
N ALA A 101 -86.97 -30.33 97.35
CA ALA A 101 -87.17 -31.77 97.48
C ALA A 101 -85.82 -32.46 97.21
N PRO A 102 -85.46 -33.52 97.96
CA PRO A 102 -84.17 -34.18 97.79
C PRO A 102 -84.09 -34.78 96.37
N PRO A 103 -83.00 -34.56 95.63
CA PRO A 103 -82.90 -35.04 94.26
C PRO A 103 -82.94 -36.56 94.26
N THR A 104 -83.74 -37.13 93.36
CA THR A 104 -83.75 -38.57 93.15
C THR A 104 -82.38 -38.99 92.61
N SER A 105 -81.82 -40.11 93.07
CA SER A 105 -80.44 -40.53 92.73
C SER A 105 -80.13 -40.61 91.23
N ALA A 106 -81.15 -40.79 90.39
CA ALA A 106 -81.04 -40.82 88.93
C ALA A 106 -80.72 -39.45 88.32
N GLU A 107 -81.33 -38.38 88.82
CA GLU A 107 -81.14 -37.01 88.32
C GLU A 107 -79.75 -36.48 88.67
N VAL A 108 -79.23 -36.88 89.84
CA VAL A 108 -77.84 -36.61 90.26
C VAL A 108 -76.84 -37.36 89.37
N ALA A 109 -77.14 -38.60 88.98
CA ALA A 109 -76.29 -39.39 88.10
C ALA A 109 -76.22 -38.79 86.68
N GLU A 110 -77.35 -38.33 86.15
CA GLU A 110 -77.45 -37.69 84.83
C GLU A 110 -76.71 -36.34 84.79
N LEU A 111 -76.84 -35.54 85.85
CA LEU A 111 -76.08 -34.29 86.01
C LEU A 111 -74.58 -34.55 86.11
N ASN A 112 -74.14 -35.58 86.85
CA ASN A 112 -72.73 -35.94 86.94
C ASN A 112 -72.16 -36.43 85.60
N GLN A 113 -72.95 -37.17 84.82
CA GLN A 113 -72.56 -37.59 83.47
C GLN A 113 -72.44 -36.38 82.53
N ALA A 114 -73.41 -35.48 82.54
CA ALA A 114 -73.35 -34.24 81.76
C ALA A 114 -72.16 -33.36 82.17
N LEU A 115 -71.83 -33.31 83.47
CA LEU A 115 -70.69 -32.56 83.98
C LEU A 115 -69.37 -33.16 83.51
N ALA A 116 -69.22 -34.50 83.55
CA ALA A 116 -68.06 -35.20 83.01
C ALA A 116 -67.89 -34.97 81.48
N GLU A 117 -68.97 -34.97 80.71
CA GLU A 117 -68.92 -34.66 79.27
C GLU A 117 -68.53 -33.19 79.01
N LYS A 118 -68.98 -32.25 79.84
CA LYS A 118 -68.57 -30.84 79.75
C LYS A 118 -67.11 -30.65 80.14
N GLU A 119 -66.63 -31.34 81.16
CA GLU A 119 -65.22 -31.32 81.55
C GLU A 119 -64.32 -31.89 80.46
N GLN A 120 -64.73 -33.00 79.83
CA GLN A 120 -64.01 -33.55 78.68
C GLN A 120 -64.01 -32.58 77.49
N ASN A 121 -65.13 -31.91 77.21
CA ASN A 121 -65.20 -30.89 76.17
C ASN A 121 -64.30 -29.68 76.48
N ILE A 122 -64.24 -29.22 77.73
CA ILE A 122 -63.35 -28.14 78.16
C ILE A 122 -61.89 -28.54 77.95
N ALA A 123 -61.52 -29.77 78.34
CA ALA A 123 -60.15 -30.28 78.13
C ALA A 123 -59.77 -30.30 76.65
N THR A 124 -60.65 -30.80 75.77
CA THR A 124 -60.38 -30.82 74.31
C THR A 124 -60.30 -29.41 73.70
N LEU A 125 -61.09 -28.46 74.19
CA LEU A 125 -61.03 -27.06 73.74
C LEU A 125 -59.75 -26.37 74.20
N GLN A 126 -59.28 -26.64 75.42
CA GLN A 126 -58.00 -26.16 75.93
C GLN A 126 -56.82 -26.71 75.11
N GLU A 127 -56.86 -28.00 74.75
CA GLU A 127 -55.85 -28.60 73.87
C GLU A 127 -55.85 -27.94 72.47
N LYS A 128 -57.02 -27.73 71.86
CA LYS A 128 -57.13 -27.02 70.58
C LYS A 128 -56.62 -25.57 70.67
N LEU A 129 -56.87 -24.88 71.79
CA LEU A 129 -56.41 -23.51 72.00
C LEU A 129 -54.88 -23.44 72.08
N THR A 130 -54.24 -24.35 72.80
CA THR A 130 -52.78 -24.41 72.89
C THR A 130 -52.14 -24.79 71.55
N ALA A 131 -52.74 -25.72 70.81
CA ALA A 131 -52.32 -26.06 69.45
C ALA A 131 -52.43 -24.85 68.49
N TYR A 132 -53.52 -24.08 68.57
CA TYR A 132 -53.72 -22.88 67.77
C TYR A 132 -52.68 -21.79 68.10
N GLN A 133 -52.37 -21.57 69.38
CA GLN A 133 -51.33 -20.62 69.79
C GLN A 133 -49.95 -21.02 69.27
N LYS A 134 -49.61 -22.32 69.31
CA LYS A 134 -48.38 -22.84 68.73
C LYS A 134 -48.33 -22.66 67.21
N HIS A 135 -49.44 -22.92 66.52
CA HIS A 135 -49.52 -22.69 65.08
C HIS A 135 -49.30 -21.21 64.72
N LYS A 136 -49.91 -20.29 65.48
CA LYS A 136 -49.77 -18.85 65.27
C LYS A 136 -48.33 -18.38 65.49
N SER A 137 -47.62 -18.90 66.49
CA SER A 137 -46.21 -18.55 66.69
C SER A 137 -45.33 -19.10 65.55
N THR A 138 -45.58 -20.33 65.07
CA THR A 138 -44.86 -20.87 63.91
C THR A 138 -45.12 -20.08 62.64
N GLU A 139 -46.36 -19.63 62.39
CA GLU A 139 -46.70 -18.81 61.23
C GLU A 139 -45.95 -17.46 61.26
N SER A 140 -45.81 -16.86 62.44
CA SER A 140 -45.03 -15.63 62.61
C SER A 140 -43.56 -15.83 62.24
N VAL A 141 -42.95 -16.93 62.70
CA VAL A 141 -41.55 -17.26 62.39
C VAL A 141 -41.36 -17.52 60.90
N LEU A 142 -42.29 -18.24 60.27
CA LEU A 142 -42.25 -18.49 58.83
C LEU A 142 -42.37 -17.19 58.01
N LYS A 143 -43.25 -16.27 58.40
CA LYS A 143 -43.36 -14.95 57.75
C LYS A 143 -42.07 -14.15 57.85
N GLN A 144 -41.43 -14.14 59.02
CA GLN A 144 -40.14 -13.50 59.19
C GLN A 144 -39.07 -14.14 58.29
N THR A 145 -39.02 -15.47 58.27
CA THR A 145 -38.06 -16.22 57.43
C THR A 145 -38.27 -15.93 55.94
N ILE A 146 -39.52 -15.84 55.49
CA ILE A 146 -39.85 -15.48 54.09
C ILE A 146 -39.35 -14.08 53.78
N ALA A 147 -39.61 -13.08 54.64
CA ALA A 147 -39.14 -11.71 54.43
C ALA A 147 -37.60 -11.62 54.36
N GLU A 148 -36.89 -12.36 55.22
CA GLU A 148 -35.42 -12.44 55.17
C GLU A 148 -34.91 -13.06 53.87
N LYS A 149 -35.60 -14.10 53.36
CA LYS A 149 -35.25 -14.75 52.10
C LYS A 149 -35.57 -13.88 50.88
N GLU A 150 -36.68 -13.15 50.90
CA GLU A 150 -37.02 -12.17 49.86
C GLU A 150 -35.97 -11.05 49.79
N TYR A 151 -35.50 -10.57 50.94
CA TYR A 151 -34.40 -9.60 51.00
C TYR A 151 -33.10 -10.16 50.39
N GLN A 152 -32.70 -11.38 50.77
CA GLN A 152 -31.53 -12.05 50.20
C GLN A 152 -31.63 -12.25 48.68
N ILE A 153 -32.82 -12.62 48.19
CA ILE A 153 -33.07 -12.76 46.75
C ILE A 153 -32.92 -11.41 46.05
N SER A 154 -33.44 -10.33 46.63
CA SER A 154 -33.33 -8.99 46.05
C SER A 154 -31.87 -8.52 45.99
N GLU A 155 -31.08 -8.80 47.03
CA GLU A 155 -29.64 -8.48 47.06
C GLU A 155 -28.86 -9.28 46.01
N LEU A 156 -29.11 -10.59 45.90
CA LEU A 156 -28.47 -11.43 44.89
C LEU A 156 -28.86 -11.00 43.47
N GLN A 157 -30.11 -10.62 43.24
CA GLN A 157 -30.54 -10.08 41.94
C GLN A 157 -29.81 -8.78 41.59
N ALA A 158 -29.57 -7.91 42.57
CA ALA A 158 -28.79 -6.68 42.36
C ALA A 158 -27.33 -7.00 42.01
N GLN A 159 -26.70 -7.96 42.71
CA GLN A 159 -25.34 -8.40 42.41
C GLN A 159 -25.22 -9.04 41.02
N VAL A 160 -26.18 -9.89 40.64
CA VAL A 160 -26.21 -10.50 39.29
C VAL A 160 -26.30 -9.41 38.22
N LYS A 161 -27.14 -8.39 38.43
CA LYS A 161 -27.25 -7.27 37.49
C LYS A 161 -25.93 -6.50 37.36
N GLN A 162 -25.26 -6.23 38.48
CA GLN A 162 -23.96 -5.56 38.49
C GLN A 162 -22.90 -6.37 37.73
N LEU A 163 -22.86 -7.70 37.92
CA LEU A 163 -21.94 -8.57 37.19
C LEU A 163 -22.24 -8.60 35.69
N GLN A 164 -23.52 -8.62 35.30
CA GLN A 164 -23.92 -8.53 33.90
C GLN A 164 -23.49 -7.20 33.25
N ASP A 165 -23.65 -6.08 33.96
CA ASP A 165 -23.20 -4.77 33.48
C ASP A 165 -21.67 -4.73 33.34
N GLN A 166 -20.94 -5.38 34.27
CA GLN A 166 -19.48 -5.50 34.21
C GLN A 166 -19.01 -6.38 33.04
N GLU A 167 -19.67 -7.50 32.79
CA GLU A 167 -19.38 -8.40 31.66
C GLU A 167 -19.66 -7.70 30.32
N ALA A 168 -20.75 -6.93 30.23
CA ALA A 168 -21.06 -6.12 29.06
C ALA A 168 -19.99 -5.03 28.80
N HIS A 169 -19.48 -4.39 29.86
CA HIS A 169 -18.38 -3.44 29.74
C HIS A 169 -17.08 -4.12 29.30
N GLN A 170 -16.74 -5.29 29.86
CA GLN A 170 -15.57 -6.06 29.46
C GLN A 170 -15.66 -6.47 27.99
N SER A 171 -16.81 -7.00 27.56
CA SER A 171 -17.04 -7.39 26.16
C SER A 171 -16.84 -6.22 25.19
N ARG A 172 -17.34 -5.02 25.52
CA ARG A 172 -17.10 -3.82 24.70
C ARG A 172 -15.62 -3.45 24.64
N SER A 173 -14.94 -3.48 25.78
CA SER A 173 -13.51 -3.19 25.82
C SER A 173 -12.69 -4.22 25.03
N GLU A 174 -13.07 -5.50 25.04
CA GLU A 174 -12.46 -6.54 24.23
C GLU A 174 -12.68 -6.31 22.74
N GLU A 175 -13.88 -5.87 22.34
CA GLU A 175 -14.21 -5.52 20.95
C GLU A 175 -13.38 -4.33 20.47
N GLU A 176 -13.28 -3.26 21.25
CA GLU A 176 -12.41 -2.11 20.96
C GLU A 176 -10.93 -2.51 20.84
N ASN A 177 -10.46 -3.41 21.72
CA ASN A 177 -9.09 -3.93 21.66
C ASN A 177 -8.87 -4.79 20.40
N GLN A 178 -9.86 -5.60 20.00
CA GLN A 178 -9.78 -6.38 18.76
C GLN A 178 -9.73 -5.48 17.53
N GLU A 179 -10.54 -4.42 17.48
CA GLU A 179 -10.50 -3.41 16.42
C GLU A 179 -9.14 -2.71 16.37
N ALA A 180 -8.59 -2.33 17.52
CA ALA A 180 -7.25 -1.74 17.61
C ALA A 180 -6.18 -2.70 17.09
N ILE A 181 -6.21 -3.98 17.49
CA ILE A 181 -5.28 -5.00 17.00
C ILE A 181 -5.38 -5.16 15.48
N ALA A 182 -6.59 -5.20 14.93
CA ALA A 182 -6.81 -5.30 13.48
C ALA A 182 -6.22 -4.08 12.75
N ALA A 183 -6.43 -2.87 13.28
CA ALA A 183 -5.86 -1.64 12.72
C ALA A 183 -4.32 -1.65 12.76
N TRP A 184 -3.71 -2.12 13.85
CA TRP A 184 -2.26 -2.27 13.94
C TRP A 184 -1.71 -3.31 12.96
N GLN A 185 -2.39 -4.44 12.80
CA GLN A 185 -2.01 -5.46 11.81
C GLN A 185 -2.06 -4.89 10.39
N GLN A 186 -3.12 -4.16 10.04
CA GLN A 186 -3.21 -3.48 8.75
C GLN A 186 -2.03 -2.53 8.54
N LYS A 187 -1.73 -1.68 9.53
CA LYS A 187 -0.59 -0.75 9.46
C LYS A 187 0.75 -1.45 9.27
N ILE A 188 0.97 -2.58 9.95
CA ILE A 188 2.17 -3.41 9.76
C ILE A 188 2.23 -3.94 8.32
N THR A 189 1.12 -4.40 7.75
CA THR A 189 1.11 -4.88 6.36
C THR A 189 1.41 -3.76 5.35
N GLU A 190 0.86 -2.57 5.53
CA GLU A 190 1.12 -1.40 4.69
C GLU A 190 2.59 -0.96 4.76
N GLN A 191 3.15 -0.92 5.97
CA GLN A 191 4.58 -0.65 6.16
C GLN A 191 5.45 -1.74 5.53
N GLY A 192 5.08 -3.01 5.66
CA GLY A 192 5.77 -4.12 5.01
C GLY A 192 5.79 -4.00 3.48
N GLN A 193 4.66 -3.61 2.87
CA GLN A 193 4.60 -3.33 1.43
C GLN A 193 5.49 -2.15 1.02
N THR A 194 5.50 -1.07 1.82
CA THR A 194 6.36 0.10 1.58
C THR A 194 7.84 -0.27 1.64
N ILE A 195 8.25 -1.06 2.63
CA ILE A 195 9.62 -1.57 2.75
C ILE A 195 9.98 -2.41 1.53
N ALA A 196 9.09 -3.30 1.09
CA ALA A 196 9.33 -4.13 -0.10
C ALA A 196 9.50 -3.28 -1.37
N GLN A 197 8.71 -2.21 -1.54
CA GLN A 197 8.85 -1.28 -2.66
C GLN A 197 10.18 -0.52 -2.62
N LEU A 198 10.56 0.01 -1.46
CA LEU A 198 11.84 0.70 -1.29
C LEU A 198 13.01 -0.24 -1.57
N GLN A 199 12.94 -1.49 -1.10
CA GLN A 199 13.98 -2.47 -1.35
C GLN A 199 14.09 -2.84 -2.83
N ALA A 200 12.96 -2.95 -3.54
CA ALA A 200 12.96 -3.12 -4.99
C ALA A 200 13.60 -1.92 -5.71
N GLN A 201 13.33 -0.69 -5.27
CA GLN A 201 13.92 0.52 -5.83
C GLN A 201 15.43 0.59 -5.58
N VAL A 202 15.89 0.23 -4.38
CA VAL A 202 17.31 0.14 -4.04
C VAL A 202 18.00 -0.88 -4.94
N ASN A 203 17.40 -2.07 -5.14
CA ASN A 203 17.96 -3.08 -6.02
C ASN A 203 18.05 -2.60 -7.48
N GLN A 204 17.04 -1.88 -7.97
CA GLN A 204 17.08 -1.27 -9.30
C GLN A 204 18.20 -0.23 -9.41
N LEU A 205 18.35 0.66 -8.43
CA LEU A 205 19.42 1.66 -8.41
C LEU A 205 20.81 1.02 -8.31
N GLN A 206 20.95 -0.06 -7.55
CA GLN A 206 22.18 -0.84 -7.47
C GLN A 206 22.53 -1.40 -8.86
N GLN A 207 21.55 -2.00 -9.54
CA GLN A 207 21.74 -2.56 -10.87
C GLN A 207 22.08 -1.48 -11.90
N THR A 208 21.43 -0.31 -11.87
CA THR A 208 21.78 0.80 -12.77
C THR A 208 23.16 1.36 -12.46
N HIS A 209 23.55 1.43 -11.18
CA HIS A 209 24.89 1.83 -10.78
C HIS A 209 25.95 0.86 -11.31
N ASP A 210 25.73 -0.46 -11.17
CA ASP A 210 26.65 -1.48 -11.70
C ASP A 210 26.74 -1.45 -13.22
N VAL A 211 25.60 -1.26 -13.92
CA VAL A 211 25.59 -1.07 -15.37
C VAL A 211 26.37 0.18 -15.75
N LEU A 212 26.12 1.33 -15.11
CA LEU A 212 26.85 2.57 -15.38
C LEU A 212 28.35 2.41 -15.15
N LYS A 213 28.75 1.78 -14.04
CA LYS A 213 30.16 1.50 -13.74
C LYS A 213 30.81 0.62 -14.83
N ASN A 214 30.07 -0.30 -15.41
CA ASN A 214 30.56 -1.21 -16.45
C ASN A 214 30.44 -0.65 -17.88
N THR A 215 29.55 0.32 -18.13
CA THR A 215 29.35 1.00 -19.42
C THR A 215 30.04 2.36 -19.51
N THR A 216 30.54 2.91 -18.41
CA THR A 216 31.50 4.01 -18.47
C THR A 216 32.68 3.53 -19.29
N VAL A 217 32.83 4.17 -20.45
CA VAL A 217 34.02 4.15 -21.29
C VAL A 217 35.23 4.07 -20.34
N PRO A 218 35.96 2.92 -20.32
CA PRO A 218 37.05 2.76 -19.38
C PRO A 218 38.01 3.94 -19.57
N LYS A 219 38.58 4.43 -18.48
CA LYS A 219 39.53 5.56 -18.51
C LYS A 219 40.58 5.38 -19.61
N GLU A 220 40.95 4.13 -19.87
CA GLU A 220 41.81 3.68 -20.97
C GLU A 220 41.35 4.13 -22.37
N HIS A 221 40.05 4.12 -22.68
CA HIS A 221 39.55 4.59 -23.97
C HIS A 221 39.57 6.12 -24.07
N TYR A 222 39.38 6.83 -22.96
CA TYR A 222 39.56 8.28 -22.93
C TYR A 222 41.04 8.66 -23.10
N GLU A 223 41.93 7.96 -22.40
CA GLU A 223 43.39 8.09 -22.55
C GLU A 223 43.84 7.70 -23.97
N ALA A 224 43.25 6.67 -24.57
CA ALA A 224 43.54 6.27 -25.95
C ALA A 224 43.09 7.34 -26.96
N ILE A 225 41.88 7.91 -26.81
CA ILE A 225 41.43 9.02 -27.67
C ILE A 225 42.33 10.24 -27.49
N GLN A 226 42.74 10.57 -26.27
CA GLN A 226 43.68 11.68 -26.02
C GLN A 226 45.04 11.43 -26.68
N ALA A 227 45.57 10.21 -26.58
CA ALA A 227 46.81 9.83 -27.23
C ALA A 227 46.70 9.92 -28.75
N GLN A 228 45.57 9.46 -29.32
CA GLN A 228 45.32 9.50 -30.75
C GLN A 228 45.19 10.93 -31.28
N LEU A 229 44.60 11.84 -30.49
CA LEU A 229 44.51 13.26 -30.83
C LEU A 229 45.87 13.95 -30.78
N LEU A 230 46.70 13.59 -29.79
CA LEU A 230 48.08 14.09 -29.70
C LEU A 230 48.93 13.62 -30.88
N GLU A 231 48.79 12.35 -31.28
CA GLU A 231 49.49 11.78 -32.43
C GLU A 231 49.05 12.43 -33.75
N ALA A 232 47.74 12.64 -33.94
CA ALA A 232 47.22 13.35 -35.10
C ALA A 232 47.76 14.79 -35.20
N GLN A 233 47.91 15.47 -34.06
CA GLN A 233 48.47 16.82 -34.02
C GLN A 233 49.97 16.84 -34.40
N GLN A 234 50.75 15.90 -33.88
CA GLN A 234 52.16 15.76 -34.28
C GLN A 234 52.31 15.45 -35.77
N GLN A 235 51.43 14.61 -36.33
CA GLN A 235 51.42 14.34 -37.77
C GLN A 235 51.11 15.60 -38.59
N GLN A 236 50.17 16.44 -38.14
CA GLN A 236 49.86 17.70 -38.79
C GLN A 236 51.04 18.69 -38.71
N ASP A 237 51.74 18.75 -37.58
CA ASP A 237 52.95 19.57 -37.43
C ASP A 237 54.08 19.09 -38.35
N HIS A 238 54.29 17.77 -38.46
CA HIS A 238 55.25 17.18 -39.40
C HIS A 238 54.89 17.45 -40.86
N GLN A 239 53.61 17.40 -41.23
CA GLN A 239 53.16 17.77 -42.59
C GLN A 239 53.40 19.26 -42.87
N SER A 240 53.14 20.13 -41.89
CA SER A 240 53.39 21.57 -42.02
C SER A 240 54.89 21.89 -42.14
N GLN A 241 55.74 21.17 -41.40
CA GLN A 241 57.20 21.25 -41.58
C GLN A 241 57.64 20.76 -42.95
N ASN A 242 57.12 19.65 -43.45
CA ASN A 242 57.45 19.15 -44.78
C ASN A 242 57.00 20.10 -45.90
N GLN A 243 55.84 20.75 -45.76
CA GLN A 243 55.41 21.82 -46.68
C GLN A 243 56.35 23.02 -46.62
N SER A 244 56.76 23.44 -45.42
CA SER A 244 57.70 24.55 -45.25
C SER A 244 59.08 24.24 -45.86
N ILE A 245 59.55 23.00 -45.75
CA ILE A 245 60.79 22.55 -46.40
C ILE A 245 60.62 22.57 -47.93
N SER A 246 59.48 22.12 -48.45
CA SER A 246 59.19 22.20 -49.87
C SER A 246 59.14 23.64 -50.37
N ASP A 247 58.53 24.57 -49.63
CA ASP A 247 58.47 25.98 -49.99
C ASP A 247 59.86 26.63 -49.98
N GLN A 248 60.72 26.29 -49.01
CA GLN A 248 62.12 26.71 -48.98
C GLN A 248 62.92 26.15 -50.17
N GLU A 249 62.66 24.90 -50.56
CA GLU A 249 63.27 24.31 -51.76
C GLU A 249 62.79 25.00 -53.04
N TYR A 250 61.51 25.38 -53.13
CA TYR A 250 60.97 26.17 -54.24
C TYR A 250 61.59 27.57 -54.30
N GLU A 251 61.71 28.28 -53.18
CA GLU A 251 62.36 29.60 -53.12
C GLU A 251 63.85 29.52 -53.53
N ALA A 252 64.57 28.51 -53.07
CA ALA A 252 65.96 28.30 -53.46
C ALA A 252 66.12 27.99 -54.96
N LEU A 253 65.16 27.25 -55.53
CA LEU A 253 65.13 26.97 -56.96
C LEU A 253 64.81 28.23 -57.78
N GLU A 254 63.88 29.06 -57.32
CA GLU A 254 63.52 30.32 -57.96
C GLU A 254 64.70 31.31 -57.95
N TYR A 255 65.41 31.41 -56.81
CA TYR A 255 66.64 32.20 -56.72
C TYR A 255 67.72 31.70 -57.72
N LYS A 256 67.88 30.39 -57.86
CA LYS A 256 68.83 29.79 -58.81
C LYS A 256 68.43 30.04 -60.27
N LEU A 257 67.13 29.98 -60.58
CA LEU A 257 66.60 30.31 -61.90
C LEU A 257 66.86 31.78 -62.25
N GLN A 258 66.63 32.69 -61.30
CA GLN A 258 66.89 34.11 -61.46
C GLN A 258 68.38 34.40 -61.72
N GLN A 259 69.29 33.72 -61.01
CA GLN A 259 70.73 33.79 -61.31
C GLN A 259 71.04 33.32 -62.74
N GLN A 260 70.42 32.23 -63.20
CA GLN A 260 70.63 31.77 -64.56
C GLN A 260 70.13 32.78 -65.61
N TYR A 261 68.99 33.44 -65.37
CA TYR A 261 68.53 34.51 -66.25
C TYR A 261 69.55 35.66 -66.35
N GLN A 262 70.12 36.10 -65.23
CA GLN A 262 71.16 37.14 -65.26
C GLN A 262 72.42 36.70 -66.02
N ILE A 263 72.82 35.44 -65.89
CA ILE A 263 73.95 34.89 -66.66
C ILE A 263 73.64 34.91 -68.15
N VAL A 264 72.46 34.44 -68.56
CA VAL A 264 72.03 34.46 -69.97
C VAL A 264 71.97 35.89 -70.51
N GLU A 265 71.45 36.83 -69.74
CA GLU A 265 71.39 38.25 -70.12
C GLU A 265 72.80 38.84 -70.30
N SER A 266 73.74 38.52 -69.40
CA SER A 266 75.13 38.95 -69.52
C SER A 266 75.84 38.34 -70.74
N LEU A 267 75.57 37.07 -71.06
CA LEU A 267 76.07 36.40 -72.26
C LEU A 267 75.46 37.00 -73.53
N GLN A 268 74.19 37.38 -73.49
CA GLN A 268 73.51 38.04 -74.59
C GLN A 268 74.07 39.46 -74.84
N ALA A 269 74.40 40.19 -73.78
CA ALA A 269 75.09 41.48 -73.87
C ALA A 269 76.51 41.32 -74.44
N GLN A 270 77.25 40.29 -74.03
CA GLN A 270 78.56 39.97 -74.62
C GLN A 270 78.43 39.62 -76.12
N LEU A 271 77.44 38.83 -76.51
CA LEU A 271 77.15 38.51 -77.91
C LEU A 271 76.80 39.76 -78.74
N GLN A 272 76.10 40.74 -78.17
CA GLN A 272 75.84 42.01 -78.84
C GLN A 272 77.10 42.86 -79.02
N SER A 273 78.03 42.83 -78.06
CA SER A 273 79.32 43.54 -78.16
C SER A 273 80.25 42.96 -79.24
N VAL A 274 80.12 41.67 -79.57
CA VAL A 274 80.89 41.01 -80.64
C VAL A 274 80.31 41.28 -82.04
N LYS A 275 79.03 41.69 -82.14
CA LYS A 275 78.33 41.94 -83.41
C LYS A 275 78.59 43.30 -84.05
N THR A 276 79.41 44.19 -83.46
CA THR A 276 79.69 45.53 -84.01
C THR A 276 81.15 45.72 -84.46
N PRO A 277 81.59 45.16 -85.60
CA PRO A 277 82.88 45.52 -86.20
C PRO A 277 82.83 46.85 -86.98
N HIS A 278 81.86 47.73 -86.72
CA HIS A 278 81.69 48.98 -87.47
C HIS A 278 82.86 49.97 -87.28
N ALA A 279 83.54 49.92 -86.14
CA ALA A 279 84.69 50.80 -85.88
C ALA A 279 85.94 50.38 -86.66
N LYS A 280 86.23 49.07 -86.79
CA LYS A 280 87.40 48.57 -87.55
C LYS A 280 87.18 48.60 -89.06
N GLU A 281 85.94 48.40 -89.53
CA GLU A 281 85.61 48.43 -90.96
C GLU A 281 85.60 49.86 -91.54
N SER A 282 85.15 50.85 -90.76
CA SER A 282 85.22 52.28 -91.13
C SER A 282 86.67 52.76 -91.30
N GLN A 283 87.57 52.30 -90.42
CA GLN A 283 88.98 52.68 -90.44
C GLN A 283 89.72 52.09 -91.66
N LEU A 284 89.38 50.86 -92.08
CA LEU A 284 89.91 50.27 -93.32
C LEU A 284 89.40 50.96 -94.59
N ARG A 285 88.13 51.36 -94.64
CA ARG A 285 87.57 52.09 -95.79
C ARG A 285 88.22 53.47 -95.97
N SER A 286 88.48 54.18 -94.88
CA SER A 286 89.24 55.43 -94.91
C SER A 286 90.65 55.24 -95.48
N GLN A 287 91.33 54.16 -95.09
CA GLN A 287 92.70 53.87 -95.54
C GLN A 287 92.75 53.51 -97.03
N LEU A 288 91.73 52.80 -97.53
CA LEU A 288 91.60 52.43 -98.94
C LEU A 288 91.37 53.67 -99.82
N HIS A 289 90.51 54.62 -99.38
CA HIS A 289 90.27 55.87 -100.11
C HIS A 289 91.55 56.72 -100.24
N LEU A 290 92.34 56.80 -99.17
CA LEU A 290 93.62 57.51 -99.17
C LEU A 290 94.63 56.88 -100.16
N GLN A 291 94.70 55.55 -100.22
CA GLN A 291 95.56 54.88 -101.20
C GLN A 291 95.10 55.16 -102.63
N GLN A 292 93.80 55.20 -102.87
CA GLN A 292 93.23 55.44 -104.20
C GLN A 292 93.54 56.85 -104.71
N GLU A 293 93.48 57.87 -103.85
CA GLU A 293 93.93 59.24 -104.19
C GLU A 293 95.42 59.30 -104.51
N THR A 294 96.27 58.59 -103.76
CA THR A 294 97.71 58.57 -104.05
C THR A 294 98.04 57.93 -105.39
N ILE A 295 97.30 56.89 -105.79
CA ILE A 295 97.48 56.24 -107.10
C ILE A 295 97.08 57.20 -108.22
N GLN A 296 95.94 57.89 -108.11
CA GLN A 296 95.53 58.88 -109.11
C GLN A 296 96.55 60.02 -109.26
N SER A 297 97.10 60.51 -108.14
CA SER A 297 98.17 61.53 -108.17
C SER A 297 99.45 61.03 -108.87
N LEU A 298 99.79 59.75 -108.68
CA LEU A 298 100.94 59.14 -109.34
C LEU A 298 100.68 58.93 -110.84
N GLU A 299 99.47 58.53 -111.22
CA GLU A 299 99.06 58.40 -112.62
C GLU A 299 99.15 59.74 -113.37
N GLU A 300 98.68 60.85 -112.77
CA GLU A 300 98.84 62.19 -113.35
C GLU A 300 100.31 62.59 -113.52
N LYS A 301 101.17 62.26 -112.56
CA LYS A 301 102.62 62.51 -112.67
C LYS A 301 103.27 61.69 -113.78
N VAL A 302 102.90 60.42 -113.92
CA VAL A 302 103.39 59.56 -115.02
C VAL A 302 102.91 60.13 -116.36
N HIS A 303 101.67 60.59 -116.45
CA HIS A 303 101.15 61.18 -117.67
C HIS A 303 101.87 62.49 -118.05
N ARG A 304 102.19 63.36 -117.08
CA ARG A 304 103.05 64.54 -117.31
C ARG A 304 104.47 64.15 -117.74
N LEU A 305 105.06 63.14 -117.12
CA LEU A 305 106.41 62.67 -117.51
C LEU A 305 106.41 62.05 -118.91
N GLN A 306 105.37 61.33 -119.31
CA GLN A 306 105.20 60.85 -120.68
C GLN A 306 105.06 62.00 -121.69
N GLN A 307 104.35 63.07 -121.35
CA GLN A 307 104.28 64.27 -122.22
C GLN A 307 105.65 64.96 -122.37
N VAL A 308 106.42 65.09 -121.29
CA VAL A 308 107.77 65.66 -121.35
C VAL A 308 108.74 64.75 -122.12
N SER A 309 108.59 63.42 -121.99
CA SER A 309 109.32 62.44 -122.79
C SER A 309 108.99 62.55 -124.28
N ALA A 310 107.72 62.74 -124.65
CA ALA A 310 107.29 62.94 -126.03
C ALA A 310 107.83 64.25 -126.64
N ILE A 311 107.94 65.32 -125.83
CA ILE A 311 108.58 66.58 -126.23
C ILE A 311 110.10 66.37 -126.41
N GLY A 312 110.74 65.61 -125.52
CA GLY A 312 112.14 65.22 -125.62
C GLY A 312 112.45 64.41 -126.90
N GLU A 313 111.60 63.43 -127.22
CA GLU A 313 111.73 62.64 -128.46
C GLU A 313 111.50 63.47 -129.72
N TYR A 314 110.55 64.42 -129.69
CA TYR A 314 110.33 65.35 -130.80
C TYR A 314 111.55 66.25 -131.05
N HIS A 315 112.19 66.75 -129.99
CA HIS A 315 113.42 67.53 -130.11
C HIS A 315 114.63 66.68 -130.54
N LEU A 316 114.74 65.42 -130.10
CA LEU A 316 115.80 64.49 -130.51
C LEU A 316 115.67 64.05 -131.98
N ASN A 317 114.45 63.81 -132.47
CA ASN A 317 114.21 63.49 -133.88
C ASN A 317 114.43 64.70 -134.80
N ARG A 318 114.14 65.92 -134.32
CA ARG A 318 114.45 67.17 -135.05
C ARG A 318 115.95 67.46 -135.11
N TRP A 319 116.71 67.14 -134.05
CA TRP A 319 118.18 67.28 -134.06
C TRP A 319 118.85 66.25 -134.99
N ARG A 320 118.36 65.00 -134.99
CA ARG A 320 118.85 63.94 -135.88
C ARG A 320 118.65 64.21 -137.37
N THR A 321 117.68 65.05 -137.75
CA THR A 321 117.36 65.35 -139.16
C THR A 321 118.08 66.59 -139.71
N HIS A 322 118.93 67.28 -138.94
CA HIS A 322 119.63 68.50 -139.38
C HIS A 322 121.15 68.48 -139.16
N SER A 323 121.75 67.33 -138.83
CA SER A 323 123.21 67.21 -138.61
C SER A 323 123.90 66.16 -139.48
N PHE A 324 123.35 65.87 -140.65
CA PHE A 324 124.06 65.29 -141.80
C PHE A 324 123.44 65.81 -143.09
#